data_AF-A0A0K0XXS9-F1
#
_entry.id   AF-A0A0K0XXS9-F1
#
_cell.length_a   1.000
_cell.length_b   1.000
_cell.length_c   1.000
_cell.angle_alpha   90.00
_cell.angle_beta   90.00
_cell.angle_gamma   90.00
#
_symmetry.space_group_name_H-M   'P 1'
#
loop_
_entity.id
_entity.type
_entity.pdbx_description
1 polymer ?
#
loop_
_entity_poly.entity_id
_entity_poly.type
_entity_poly.pdbx_seq_one_letter_code
_entity_poly.pdbx_strand_id
1 'polypeptide(L)'
;MHFGRFCLILLGACLAASLAAAQAPERFLVESSLWLDGEAQTVPVLVVTAAEPGLLLPETVSEGGWRMEIQARPVDDPLSPSDSLWIEVTLSLFEDGQWLPLIDSMLGVPEGETATLSVVEEGQQASPETAQVYLQLKTSRLRPAD
;
A
#
# COMPACT_ATOMS: atom_id res chain seq x y z
N MET A 1 62.11 -33.81 -33.76
CA MET A 1 62.18 -32.42 -34.29
C MET A 1 61.09 -32.25 -35.33
N HIS A 2 60.54 -31.03 -35.46
CA HIS A 2 59.30 -30.57 -36.15
C HIS A 2 58.08 -30.49 -35.21
N PHE A 3 57.80 -29.35 -34.57
CA PHE A 3 57.15 -28.10 -35.05
C PHE A 3 55.68 -28.25 -35.48
N GLY A 4 54.78 -27.60 -34.74
CA GLY A 4 53.80 -26.69 -35.35
C GLY A 4 52.32 -26.91 -35.04
N ARG A 5 51.66 -25.81 -34.63
CA ARG A 5 50.21 -25.52 -34.50
C ARG A 5 49.59 -25.98 -33.18
N PHE A 6 49.36 -25.14 -32.16
CA PHE A 6 48.83 -23.77 -32.08
C PHE A 6 47.49 -23.56 -32.80
N CYS A 7 46.47 -23.28 -31.96
CA CYS A 7 45.31 -22.40 -32.19
C CYS A 7 43.92 -23.06 -32.35
N LEU A 8 42.97 -22.52 -31.56
CA LEU A 8 41.50 -22.67 -31.57
C LEU A 8 40.97 -24.04 -31.11
N ILE A 9 40.06 -24.15 -30.13
CA ILE A 9 38.82 -23.37 -29.97
C ILE A 9 38.58 -23.06 -28.47
N LEU A 10 38.70 -21.77 -28.16
CA LEU A 10 37.92 -21.07 -27.16
C LEU A 10 36.43 -21.23 -27.50
N LEU A 11 35.59 -21.63 -26.52
CA LEU A 11 34.17 -21.27 -26.31
C LEU A 11 33.37 -22.49 -25.84
N GLY A 12 33.15 -22.56 -24.53
CA GLY A 12 32.12 -23.40 -23.93
C GLY A 12 31.62 -22.82 -22.60
N ALA A 13 31.78 -21.51 -22.40
CA ALA A 13 31.24 -20.77 -21.27
C ALA A 13 29.85 -20.24 -21.65
N CYS A 14 28.88 -21.12 -21.79
CA CYS A 14 27.48 -20.72 -21.71
C CYS A 14 27.09 -20.74 -20.23
N LEU A 15 27.62 -19.77 -19.48
CA LEU A 15 26.92 -19.27 -18.31
C LEU A 15 25.60 -18.71 -18.83
N ALA A 16 24.55 -19.52 -18.78
CA ALA A 16 23.18 -19.05 -18.81
C ALA A 16 22.95 -18.27 -17.49
N ALA A 17 23.56 -17.09 -17.40
CA ALA A 17 23.07 -16.04 -16.53
C ALA A 17 21.78 -15.56 -17.17
N SER A 18 20.71 -16.32 -16.96
CA SER A 18 19.36 -15.80 -17.06
C SER A 18 19.26 -14.66 -16.07
N LEU A 19 19.59 -13.45 -16.54
CA LEU A 19 19.11 -12.22 -15.93
C LEU A 19 17.59 -12.30 -16.00
N ALA A 20 16.98 -12.87 -14.96
CA ALA A 20 15.66 -12.45 -14.56
C ALA A 20 15.82 -10.96 -14.27
N ALA A 21 15.44 -10.11 -15.23
CA ALA A 21 15.20 -8.71 -14.94
C ALA A 21 14.09 -8.72 -13.90
N ALA A 22 14.47 -8.61 -12.62
CA ALA A 22 13.54 -8.40 -11.54
C ALA A 22 12.82 -7.10 -11.88
N GLN A 23 11.58 -7.20 -12.37
CA GLN A 23 10.75 -6.03 -12.55
C GLN A 23 10.64 -5.38 -11.18
N ALA A 24 10.99 -4.09 -11.09
CA ALA A 24 10.84 -3.36 -9.86
C ALA A 24 9.39 -3.52 -9.38
N PRO A 25 9.15 -3.83 -8.09
CA PRO A 25 7.80 -4.01 -7.59
C PRO A 25 7.01 -2.72 -7.85
N GLU A 26 5.76 -2.90 -8.25
CA GLU A 26 4.87 -1.77 -8.47
C GLU A 26 4.67 -1.01 -7.16
N ARG A 27 4.70 0.32 -7.25
CA ARG A 27 4.58 1.24 -6.12
C ARG A 27 3.33 2.08 -6.28
N PHE A 28 2.64 2.30 -5.18
CA PHE A 28 1.42 3.08 -5.12
C PHE A 28 1.57 4.20 -4.10
N LEU A 29 1.20 5.41 -4.49
CA LEU A 29 1.04 6.53 -3.59
C LEU A 29 -0.37 6.47 -2.99
N VAL A 30 -0.45 6.52 -1.67
CA VAL A 30 -1.72 6.53 -0.92
C VAL A 30 -1.79 7.84 -0.14
N GLU A 31 -2.76 8.67 -0.52
CA GLU A 31 -3.12 9.89 0.18
C GLU A 31 -4.32 9.58 1.07
N SER A 32 -4.26 10.02 2.33
CA SER A 32 -5.27 9.67 3.34
C SER A 32 -5.63 10.87 4.18
N SER A 33 -6.91 10.99 4.49
CA SER A 33 -7.43 11.93 5.49
C SER A 33 -8.25 11.15 6.51
N LEU A 34 -7.88 11.25 7.78
CA LEU A 34 -8.50 10.49 8.87
C LEU A 34 -9.10 11.45 9.89
N TRP A 35 -10.32 11.18 10.31
CA TRP A 35 -10.96 11.78 11.47
C TRP A 35 -11.34 10.67 12.46
N LEU A 36 -11.06 10.92 13.74
CA LEU A 36 -11.43 10.07 14.85
C LEU A 36 -12.27 10.89 15.82
N ASP A 37 -13.48 10.43 16.11
CA ASP A 37 -14.43 11.12 17.01
C ASP A 37 -14.61 12.61 16.68
N GLY A 38 -14.67 12.94 15.38
CA GLY A 38 -14.81 14.32 14.90
C GLY A 38 -13.50 15.10 14.77
N GLU A 39 -12.36 14.57 15.23
CA GLU A 39 -11.07 15.25 15.23
C GLU A 39 -10.17 14.81 14.08
N ALA A 40 -9.72 15.78 13.28
CA ALA A 40 -8.81 15.54 12.16
C ALA A 40 -7.42 15.10 12.64
N GLN A 41 -6.94 14.00 12.07
CA GLN A 41 -5.62 13.45 12.34
C GLN A 41 -4.62 13.89 11.26
N THR A 42 -3.36 14.09 11.66
CA THR A 42 -2.28 14.31 10.70
C THR A 42 -1.82 12.96 10.15
N VAL A 43 -2.09 12.70 8.87
CA VAL A 43 -1.70 11.46 8.20
C VAL A 43 -0.71 11.79 7.08
N PRO A 44 0.54 11.30 7.13
CA PRO A 44 1.48 11.51 6.04
C PRO A 44 1.10 10.67 4.82
N VAL A 45 1.51 11.15 3.64
CA VAL A 45 1.37 10.39 2.40
C VAL A 45 2.25 9.14 2.47
N LEU A 46 1.68 8.01 2.07
CA LEU A 46 2.33 6.71 2.16
C LEU A 46 2.67 6.19 0.77
N VAL A 47 3.82 5.53 0.63
CA VAL A 47 4.18 4.77 -0.56
C VAL A 47 4.20 3.29 -0.19
N VAL A 48 3.34 2.51 -0.83
CA VAL A 48 3.23 1.05 -0.58
C VAL A 48 3.55 0.25 -1.83
N THR A 49 3.81 -1.03 -1.65
CA THR A 49 3.93 -2.00 -2.76
C THR A 49 2.87 -3.08 -2.60
N ALA A 50 2.66 -3.89 -3.65
CA ALA A 50 1.77 -5.04 -3.53
C ALA A 50 2.24 -6.10 -2.51
N ALA A 51 3.55 -6.14 -2.26
CA ALA A 51 4.17 -7.15 -1.40
C ALA A 51 4.30 -6.72 0.07
N GLU A 52 4.35 -5.42 0.33
CA GLU A 52 4.67 -4.87 1.65
C GLU A 52 3.59 -3.86 2.08
N PRO A 53 2.90 -4.10 3.21
CA PRO A 53 1.98 -3.12 3.77
C PRO A 53 2.78 -1.91 4.27
N GLY A 54 2.19 -0.73 4.12
CA GLY A 54 2.71 0.46 4.76
C GLY A 54 2.06 0.67 6.12
N LEU A 55 2.83 1.20 7.07
CA LEU A 55 2.42 1.41 8.45
C LEU A 55 2.53 2.90 8.81
N LEU A 56 1.46 3.43 9.35
CA LEU A 56 1.34 4.82 9.80
C LEU A 56 1.11 4.84 11.31
N LEU A 57 1.96 5.58 12.01
CA LEU A 57 1.99 5.69 13.46
C LEU A 57 2.12 7.18 13.85
N PRO A 58 1.58 7.61 15.00
CA PRO A 58 1.87 8.92 15.57
C PRO A 58 3.34 9.00 15.98
N GLU A 59 3.87 10.23 16.07
CA GLU A 59 5.25 10.48 16.51
C GLU A 59 5.53 9.95 17.92
N THR A 60 4.50 9.94 18.77
CA THR A 60 4.56 9.40 20.14
C THR A 60 3.36 8.51 20.38
N VAL A 61 3.61 7.29 20.89
CA VAL A 61 2.56 6.37 21.31
C VAL A 61 2.12 6.74 22.72
N SER A 62 0.85 7.11 22.85
CA SER A 62 0.18 7.40 24.12
C SER A 62 -1.21 6.79 24.10
N GLU A 63 -1.86 6.73 25.26
CA GLU A 63 -3.27 6.34 25.36
C GLU A 63 -4.13 7.15 24.38
N GLY A 64 -5.01 6.48 23.63
CA GLY A 64 -5.82 7.05 22.56
C GLY A 64 -5.07 7.32 21.25
N GLY A 65 -3.76 7.03 21.18
CA GLY A 65 -3.01 7.09 19.93
C GLY A 65 -3.53 6.08 18.91
N TRP A 66 -3.35 6.34 17.63
CA TRP A 66 -3.84 5.45 16.57
C TRP A 66 -2.69 4.79 15.81
N ARG A 67 -2.96 3.74 15.05
CA ARG A 67 -2.07 3.24 13.98
C ARG A 67 -2.91 2.80 12.81
N MET A 68 -2.41 2.98 11.60
CA MET A 68 -3.08 2.54 10.38
C MET A 68 -2.12 1.72 9.54
N GLU A 69 -2.50 0.49 9.22
CA GLU A 69 -1.83 -0.37 8.26
C GLU A 69 -2.61 -0.37 6.95
N ILE A 70 -1.91 -0.17 5.84
CA ILE A 70 -2.51 -0.13 4.50
C ILE A 70 -1.76 -1.09 3.59
N GLN A 71 -2.49 -2.02 2.99
CA GLN A 71 -1.97 -2.87 1.92
C GLN A 71 -2.74 -2.61 0.62
N ALA A 72 -2.01 -2.37 -0.46
CA ALA A 72 -2.60 -2.20 -1.78
C ALA A 72 -2.40 -3.47 -2.62
N ARG A 73 -3.43 -3.91 -3.33
CA ARG A 73 -3.36 -5.01 -4.29
C ARG A 73 -4.03 -4.60 -5.61
N PRO A 74 -3.43 -4.87 -6.76
CA PRO A 74 -4.12 -4.72 -8.05
C PRO A 74 -5.38 -5.58 -8.09
N VAL A 75 -6.44 -5.07 -8.73
CA VAL A 75 -7.62 -5.88 -9.03
C VAL A 75 -7.30 -6.77 -10.24
N ASP A 76 -7.27 -8.08 -10.04
CA ASP A 76 -7.11 -9.07 -11.11
C ASP A 76 -8.48 -9.52 -11.65
N ASP A 77 -9.24 -8.57 -12.21
CA ASP A 77 -10.51 -8.82 -12.88
C ASP A 77 -10.52 -8.13 -14.25
N PRO A 78 -10.59 -8.89 -15.37
CA PRO A 78 -10.61 -8.32 -16.71
C PRO A 78 -11.84 -7.45 -17.03
N LEU A 79 -12.87 -7.47 -16.17
CA LEU A 79 -14.07 -6.65 -16.28
C LEU A 79 -14.05 -5.42 -15.36
N SER A 80 -13.08 -5.33 -14.44
CA SER A 80 -12.92 -4.16 -13.57
C SER A 80 -12.40 -2.97 -14.38
N PRO A 81 -12.75 -1.71 -14.00
CA PRO A 81 -12.04 -0.55 -14.50
C PRO A 81 -10.54 -0.80 -14.29
N SER A 82 -9.76 -0.74 -15.37
CA SER A 82 -8.40 -1.30 -15.50
C SER A 82 -7.38 -0.78 -14.48
N ASP A 83 -7.75 0.25 -13.73
CA ASP A 83 -6.87 1.01 -12.84
C ASP A 83 -7.33 0.98 -11.38
N SER A 84 -8.25 0.08 -11.00
CA SER A 84 -8.71 -0.03 -9.60
C SER A 84 -7.72 -0.82 -8.73
N LEU A 85 -7.66 -0.47 -7.45
CA LEU A 85 -6.91 -1.19 -6.42
C LEU A 85 -7.83 -1.70 -5.32
N TRP A 86 -7.55 -2.89 -4.80
CA TRP A 86 -8.05 -3.33 -3.49
C TRP A 86 -7.12 -2.77 -2.41
N ILE A 87 -7.68 -1.97 -1.52
CA ILE A 87 -6.97 -1.39 -0.38
C ILE A 87 -7.49 -2.03 0.90
N GLU A 88 -6.67 -2.87 1.52
CA GLU A 88 -6.91 -3.39 2.86
C GLU A 88 -6.43 -2.33 3.87
N VAL A 89 -7.29 -1.99 4.82
CA VAL A 89 -7.05 -1.00 5.86
C VAL A 89 -7.33 -1.61 7.22
N THR A 90 -6.34 -1.56 8.09
CA THR A 90 -6.50 -1.88 9.51
C THR A 90 -6.17 -0.65 10.34
N LEU A 91 -7.12 -0.17 11.14
CA LEU A 91 -6.90 0.90 12.10
C LEU A 91 -6.95 0.31 13.51
N SER A 92 -6.05 0.73 14.39
CA SER A 92 -6.08 0.35 15.79
C SER A 92 -5.90 1.57 16.68
N LEU A 93 -6.45 1.53 17.89
CA LEU A 93 -6.19 2.49 18.96
C LEU A 93 -5.27 1.87 20.01
N PHE A 94 -4.45 2.71 20.65
CA PHE A 94 -3.60 2.32 21.75
C PHE A 94 -4.36 2.55 23.06
N GLU A 95 -4.80 1.45 23.67
CA GLU A 95 -5.60 1.47 24.89
C GLU A 95 -5.05 0.42 25.86
N ASP A 96 -4.97 0.74 27.15
CA ASP A 96 -4.48 -0.17 28.19
C ASP A 96 -3.10 -0.82 27.86
N GLY A 97 -2.23 -0.06 27.17
CA GLY A 97 -0.88 -0.53 26.81
C GLY A 97 -0.83 -1.49 25.60
N GLN A 98 -1.91 -1.65 24.85
CA GLN A 98 -1.99 -2.53 23.68
C GLN A 98 -2.70 -1.85 22.51
N TRP A 99 -2.45 -2.36 21.30
CA TRP A 99 -3.15 -1.93 20.10
C TRP A 99 -4.43 -2.74 19.90
N LEU A 100 -5.59 -2.11 20.03
CA LEU A 100 -6.90 -2.71 19.84
C LEU A 100 -7.46 -2.35 18.46
N PRO A 101 -7.90 -3.32 17.65
CA PRO A 101 -8.42 -3.05 16.31
C PRO A 101 -9.74 -2.27 16.39
N LEU A 102 -9.82 -1.17 15.64
CA LEU A 102 -11.02 -0.35 15.51
C LEU A 102 -11.76 -0.63 14.20
N ILE A 103 -11.02 -0.74 13.09
CA ILE A 103 -11.56 -1.18 11.80
C ILE A 103 -10.59 -2.17 11.14
N ASP A 104 -11.18 -3.09 10.39
CA ASP A 104 -10.49 -3.99 9.45
C ASP A 104 -11.39 -4.13 8.23
N SER A 105 -10.96 -3.63 7.08
CA SER A 105 -11.82 -3.49 5.91
C SER A 105 -11.04 -3.47 4.60
N MET A 106 -11.69 -3.91 3.53
CA MET A 106 -11.16 -3.88 2.18
C MET A 106 -12.01 -2.96 1.30
N LEU A 107 -11.37 -1.99 0.63
CA LEU A 107 -12.00 -0.97 -0.20
C LEU A 107 -11.57 -1.14 -1.66
N GLY A 108 -12.51 -1.05 -2.58
CA GLY A 108 -12.20 -0.88 -4.00
C GLY A 108 -11.98 0.60 -4.30
N VAL A 109 -10.78 0.98 -4.71
CA VAL A 109 -10.40 2.38 -4.96
C VAL A 109 -9.98 2.52 -6.42
N PRO A 110 -10.80 3.16 -7.28
CA PRO A 110 -10.38 3.53 -8.62
C PRO A 110 -9.20 4.51 -8.55
N GLU A 111 -8.18 4.32 -9.39
CA GLU A 111 -7.04 5.23 -9.42
C GLU A 111 -7.46 6.68 -9.66
N GLY A 112 -6.94 7.59 -8.83
CA GLY A 112 -7.26 9.01 -8.88
C GLY A 112 -8.59 9.41 -8.25
N GLU A 113 -9.44 8.45 -7.86
CA GLU A 113 -10.71 8.72 -7.16
C GLU A 113 -10.57 8.56 -5.64
N THR A 114 -11.50 9.17 -4.91
CA THR A 114 -11.58 9.08 -3.45
C THR A 114 -12.55 7.98 -3.06
N ALA A 115 -12.08 7.01 -2.27
CA ALA A 115 -12.92 6.09 -1.54
C ALA A 115 -13.09 6.56 -0.09
N THR A 116 -14.27 6.31 0.48
CA THR A 116 -14.59 6.68 1.86
C THR A 116 -14.98 5.43 2.64
N LEU A 117 -14.42 5.31 3.84
CA LEU A 117 -14.85 4.37 4.87
C LEU A 117 -15.27 5.16 6.10
N SER A 118 -16.40 4.79 6.70
CA SER A 118 -16.87 5.47 7.90
C SER A 118 -17.58 4.52 8.86
N VAL A 119 -17.39 4.75 10.16
CA VAL A 119 -18.12 4.08 11.24
C VAL A 119 -19.00 5.12 11.93
N VAL A 120 -20.30 4.91 11.88
CA VAL A 120 -21.33 5.79 12.47
C VAL A 120 -22.37 4.96 13.21
N GLU A 121 -23.08 5.60 14.13
CA GLU A 121 -24.28 5.02 14.72
C GLU A 121 -25.39 4.82 13.68
N GLU A 122 -26.24 3.83 13.94
CA GLU A 122 -27.38 3.55 13.07
C GLU A 122 -28.32 4.75 12.95
N GLY A 123 -28.69 5.11 11.73
CA GLY A 123 -29.58 6.24 11.45
C GLY A 123 -28.89 7.61 11.39
N GLN A 124 -27.58 7.69 11.63
CA GLN A 124 -26.80 8.91 11.42
C GLN A 124 -26.23 9.00 10.01
N GLN A 125 -26.08 10.22 9.50
CA GLN A 125 -25.35 10.48 8.26
C GLN A 125 -23.86 10.57 8.55
N ALA A 126 -23.05 9.83 7.80
CA ALA A 126 -21.61 9.87 7.92
C ALA A 126 -21.02 11.19 7.38
N SER A 127 -20.36 11.91 8.26
CA SER A 127 -19.48 13.04 7.94
C SER A 127 -18.23 12.98 8.83
N PRO A 128 -17.17 13.74 8.49
CA PRO A 128 -15.99 13.85 9.34
C PRO A 128 -16.28 14.22 10.79
N GLU A 129 -17.32 15.02 11.03
CA GLU A 129 -17.68 15.57 12.34
C GLU A 129 -18.59 14.64 13.15
N THR A 130 -19.30 13.71 12.50
CA THR A 130 -20.31 12.84 13.15
C THR A 130 -19.86 11.39 13.30
N ALA A 131 -18.87 10.96 12.51
CA ALA A 131 -18.41 9.58 12.53
C ALA A 131 -17.36 9.35 13.61
N GLN A 132 -17.45 8.17 14.25
CA GLN A 132 -16.40 7.67 15.15
C GLN A 132 -15.09 7.49 14.38
N VAL A 133 -15.19 6.94 13.16
CA VAL A 133 -14.09 6.88 12.20
C VAL A 133 -14.59 7.43 10.88
N TYR A 134 -13.88 8.39 10.31
CA TYR A 134 -14.08 8.81 8.92
C TYR A 134 -12.73 8.77 8.22
N LEU A 135 -12.61 7.93 7.19
CA LEU A 135 -11.39 7.76 6.43
C LEU A 135 -11.68 8.02 4.96
N GLN A 136 -10.92 8.94 4.37
CA GLN A 136 -10.87 9.14 2.93
C GLN A 136 -9.52 8.68 2.40
N LEU A 137 -9.53 7.96 1.30
CA LEU A 137 -8.35 7.43 0.64
C LEU A 137 -8.37 7.78 -0.83
N LYS A 138 -7.22 8.14 -1.36
CA LYS A 138 -6.99 8.27 -2.79
C LYS A 138 -5.68 7.59 -3.14
N THR A 139 -5.67 6.89 -4.27
CA THR A 139 -4.51 6.11 -4.69
C THR A 139 -4.06 6.47 -6.10
N SER A 140 -2.75 6.40 -6.35
CA SER A 140 -2.17 6.53 -7.69
C SER A 140 -0.94 5.65 -7.86
N ARG A 141 -0.67 5.21 -9.09
CA ARG A 141 0.52 4.42 -9.42
C ARG A 141 1.74 5.33 -9.56
N LEU A 142 2.82 4.99 -8.86
CA LEU A 142 4.11 5.64 -9.03
C LEU A 142 4.86 4.97 -10.18
N ARG A 143 4.76 5.56 -11.37
CA ARG A 143 5.57 5.14 -12.51
C ARG A 143 7.06 5.41 -12.22
N PRO A 144 7.97 4.50 -12.58
CA PRO A 144 9.40 4.82 -12.60
C PRO A 144 9.62 6.11 -13.39
N ALA A 145 10.42 7.03 -12.86
CA ALA A 145 10.89 8.15 -13.68
C ALA A 145 11.73 7.56 -14.82
N ASP A 146 11.38 7.91 -16.06
CA ASP A 146 12.15 7.54 -17.27
C ASP A 146 13.62 8.00 -17.17
#